data_AF-A0A7G6A881-F1
#
_entry.id   AF-A0A7G6A881-F1
#
_cell.length_a   1.000
_cell.length_b   1.000
_cell.length_c   1.000
_cell.angle_alpha   90.00
_cell.angle_beta   90.00
_cell.angle_gamma   90.00
#
_symmetry.space_group_name_H-M   'P 1'
#
loop_
_entity.id
_entity.type
_entity.pdbx_description
1 polymer ?
#
loop_
_entity_poly.entity_id
_entity_poly.type
_entity_poly.pdbx_seq_one_letter_code
_entity_poly.pdbx_strand_id
1 'polypeptide(L)'
;MKPVLNSQEVFLLERYISAEYFCELRDTWAEMVKHLEACLDNCMRNLPKNYRSRPLPEQPDVVWGHRVIPNFRKTLESLHSGYILLTHGDFLGLTCSWGVQSDFKGQMDYWSGWMPRSDENIYGELLDKAIMLARNISRTERAGWGPFDLAEYNDYFGPLNPPAQWPMYQVQANVSVATGQKLERSGIYVPDVEGSCAQFLFVRYETAPTTKVRTGMRPILHPTTGEQYDEEPILEERNCTWYLVERASGAQGIVRNDATTAAQHIRVPGGQACPETGFYFTPAKTESRRLFRKGEAMPTVDSGYGRTIWQWDSNQS
;
A
#
# COMPACT_ATOMS: atom_id res chain seq x y z
N MET A 1 26.75 7.22 -10.12
CA MET A 1 25.90 8.35 -9.67
C MET A 1 25.67 8.20 -8.17
N LYS A 2 25.22 9.25 -7.45
CA LYS A 2 24.81 9.09 -6.04
C LYS A 2 23.38 8.54 -6.00
N PRO A 3 23.06 7.55 -5.15
CA PRO A 3 21.70 7.08 -4.99
C PRO A 3 20.77 8.21 -4.52
N VAL A 4 19.57 8.29 -5.08
CA VAL A 4 18.56 9.29 -4.70
C VAL A 4 17.57 8.63 -3.74
N LEU A 5 17.48 9.18 -2.52
CA LEU A 5 16.55 8.68 -1.51
C LEU A 5 15.23 9.43 -1.57
N ASN A 6 14.13 8.68 -1.49
CA ASN A 6 12.81 9.19 -1.23
C ASN A 6 12.31 8.67 0.12
N SER A 7 12.12 9.55 1.10
CA SER A 7 11.71 9.15 2.46
C SER A 7 10.36 8.45 2.50
N GLN A 8 9.43 8.78 1.61
CA GLN A 8 8.12 8.12 1.57
C GLN A 8 8.24 6.67 1.11
N GLU A 9 9.04 6.41 0.07
CA GLU A 9 9.29 5.05 -0.43
C GLU A 9 9.89 4.16 0.66
N VAL A 10 10.98 4.62 1.30
CA VAL A 10 11.67 3.86 2.33
C VAL A 10 10.76 3.61 3.54
N PHE A 11 9.99 4.62 3.96
CA PHE A 11 9.03 4.49 5.05
C PHE A 11 7.92 3.47 4.75
N LEU A 12 7.39 3.47 3.52
CA LEU A 12 6.37 2.51 3.10
C LEU A 12 6.93 1.09 3.03
N LEU A 13 8.16 0.93 2.55
CA LEU A 13 8.85 -0.37 2.58
C LEU A 13 9.03 -0.87 4.02
N GLU A 14 9.48 -0.01 4.96
CA GLU A 14 9.57 -0.36 6.39
C GLU A 14 8.21 -0.78 6.95
N ARG A 15 7.15 -0.04 6.61
CA ARG A 15 5.79 -0.39 7.02
C ARG A 15 5.37 -1.74 6.48
N TYR A 16 5.56 -2.01 5.19
CA TYR A 16 5.09 -3.25 4.56
C TYR A 16 5.86 -4.50 4.99
N ILE A 17 7.05 -4.35 5.58
CA ILE A 17 7.80 -5.45 6.19
C ILE A 17 7.63 -5.52 7.73
N SER A 18 6.85 -4.62 8.32
CA SER A 18 6.66 -4.55 9.78
C SER A 18 5.75 -5.64 10.32
N ALA A 19 6.01 -6.06 11.57
CA ALA A 19 5.13 -7.01 12.26
C ALA A 19 3.73 -6.43 12.47
N GLU A 20 3.61 -5.12 12.67
CA GLU A 20 2.34 -4.41 12.88
C GLU A 20 1.45 -4.48 11.64
N TYR A 21 2.00 -4.19 10.46
CA TYR A 21 1.25 -4.28 9.20
C TYR A 21 0.87 -5.73 8.87
N PHE A 22 1.75 -6.69 9.17
CA PHE A 22 1.43 -8.11 9.01
C PHE A 22 0.36 -8.59 10.01
N CYS A 23 0.35 -8.05 11.24
CA CYS A 23 -0.69 -8.30 12.24
C CYS A 23 -2.06 -7.88 11.71
N GLU A 24 -2.15 -6.71 11.08
CA GLU A 24 -3.39 -6.22 10.49
C GLU A 24 -3.91 -7.17 9.40
N LEU A 25 -3.02 -7.71 8.55
CA LEU A 25 -3.39 -8.74 7.56
C LEU A 25 -3.97 -9.98 8.25
N ARG A 26 -3.25 -10.51 9.24
CA ARG A 26 -3.65 -11.71 9.98
C ARG A 26 -5.02 -11.52 10.63
N ASP A 27 -5.21 -10.41 11.32
CA ASP A 27 -6.43 -10.16 12.09
C ASP A 27 -7.62 -9.90 11.16
N THR A 28 -7.43 -9.19 10.05
CA THR A 28 -8.45 -9.02 9.01
C THR A 28 -8.87 -10.37 8.42
N TRP A 29 -7.90 -11.24 8.12
CA TRP A 29 -8.19 -12.58 7.60
C TRP A 29 -8.88 -13.48 8.64
N ALA A 30 -8.49 -13.38 9.92
CA ALA A 30 -9.13 -14.10 11.02
C ALA A 30 -10.60 -13.70 11.19
N GLU A 31 -10.87 -12.40 11.14
CA GLU A 31 -12.23 -11.86 11.19
C GLU A 31 -13.07 -12.36 10.01
N MET A 32 -12.50 -12.37 8.80
CA MET A 32 -13.16 -12.90 7.60
C MET A 32 -13.51 -14.40 7.75
N VAL A 33 -12.57 -15.22 8.20
CA VAL A 33 -12.79 -16.66 8.40
C VAL A 33 -13.91 -16.89 9.42
N LYS A 34 -13.85 -16.19 10.56
CA LYS A 34 -14.88 -16.27 11.61
C LYS A 34 -16.26 -15.87 11.08
N HIS A 35 -16.33 -14.81 10.26
CA HIS A 35 -17.57 -14.34 9.65
C HIS A 35 -18.17 -15.40 8.71
N LEU A 36 -17.34 -15.98 7.83
CA LEU A 36 -17.77 -17.03 6.89
C LEU A 36 -18.26 -18.29 7.62
N GLU A 37 -17.60 -18.69 8.69
CA GLU A 37 -18.03 -19.81 9.53
C GLU A 37 -19.40 -19.56 10.15
N ALA A 38 -19.62 -18.36 10.71
CA ALA A 38 -20.90 -17.97 11.28
C ALA A 38 -22.02 -17.94 10.21
N CYS A 39 -21.71 -17.45 9.01
CA CYS A 39 -22.63 -17.45 7.89
C CYS A 39 -23.02 -18.87 7.47
N LEU A 40 -22.02 -19.77 7.34
CA LEU A 40 -22.27 -21.15 6.96
C LEU A 40 -23.12 -21.87 8.03
N ASP A 41 -22.80 -21.69 9.30
CA ASP A 41 -23.58 -22.25 10.42
C ASP A 41 -25.03 -21.77 10.38
N ASN A 42 -25.26 -20.48 10.14
CA ASN A 42 -26.60 -19.92 10.04
C ASN A 42 -27.37 -20.47 8.84
N CYS A 43 -26.70 -20.62 7.69
CA CYS A 43 -27.26 -21.25 6.49
C CYS A 43 -27.69 -22.70 6.80
N MET A 44 -26.85 -23.46 7.49
CA MET A 44 -27.10 -24.87 7.81
C MET A 44 -28.22 -25.07 8.84
N ARG A 45 -28.50 -24.09 9.70
CA ARG A 45 -29.65 -24.11 10.61
C ARG A 45 -30.97 -23.82 9.90
N ASN A 46 -30.94 -23.14 8.75
CA ASN A 46 -32.12 -22.64 8.04
C ASN A 46 -32.23 -23.20 6.62
N LEU A 47 -32.08 -24.52 6.47
CA LEU A 47 -32.05 -25.15 5.16
C LEU A 47 -33.44 -25.23 4.50
N PRO A 48 -33.58 -24.80 3.22
CA PRO A 48 -34.80 -25.01 2.47
C PRO A 48 -35.01 -26.51 2.20
N LYS A 49 -36.27 -26.96 2.12
CA LYS A 49 -36.60 -28.39 1.94
C LYS A 49 -35.98 -29.03 0.70
N ASN A 50 -35.72 -28.24 -0.36
CA ASN A 50 -35.12 -28.72 -1.60
C ASN A 50 -33.58 -28.62 -1.64
N TYR A 51 -32.93 -28.26 -0.53
CA TYR A 51 -31.50 -27.94 -0.49
C TYR A 51 -30.61 -29.04 -1.09
N ARG A 52 -30.77 -30.28 -0.64
CA ARG A 52 -29.96 -31.42 -1.10
C ARG A 52 -30.24 -31.84 -2.55
N SER A 53 -31.31 -31.33 -3.15
CA SER A 53 -31.62 -31.54 -4.57
C SER A 53 -30.98 -30.50 -5.49
N ARG A 54 -30.32 -29.46 -4.94
CA ARG A 54 -29.62 -28.45 -5.72
C ARG A 54 -28.29 -28.99 -6.27
N PRO A 55 -27.78 -28.45 -7.39
CA PRO A 55 -26.42 -28.73 -7.85
C PRO A 55 -25.38 -28.53 -6.75
N LEU A 56 -24.31 -29.33 -6.74
CA LEU A 56 -23.25 -29.25 -5.71
C LEU A 56 -22.67 -27.83 -5.53
N PRO A 57 -22.46 -27.02 -6.58
CA PRO A 57 -22.01 -25.62 -6.43
C PRO A 57 -22.96 -24.72 -5.62
N GLU A 58 -24.25 -25.06 -5.55
CA GLU A 58 -25.27 -24.33 -4.79
C GLU A 58 -25.44 -24.88 -3.36
N GLN A 59 -24.68 -25.90 -2.98
CA GLN A 59 -24.64 -26.46 -1.64
C GLN A 59 -23.38 -25.95 -0.91
N PRO A 60 -23.45 -24.79 -0.20
CA PRO A 60 -22.30 -24.18 0.47
C PRO A 60 -21.61 -25.10 1.47
N ASP A 61 -22.29 -26.03 2.14
CA ASP A 61 -21.59 -26.99 3.02
C ASP A 61 -20.64 -27.91 2.26
N VAL A 62 -20.98 -28.29 1.03
CA VAL A 62 -20.12 -29.13 0.19
C VAL A 62 -18.92 -28.33 -0.30
N VAL A 63 -19.15 -27.13 -0.84
CA VAL A 63 -18.08 -26.34 -1.46
C VAL A 63 -17.34 -25.47 -0.45
N TRP A 64 -18.05 -24.57 0.21
CA TRP A 64 -17.45 -23.65 1.17
C TRP A 64 -17.05 -24.36 2.46
N GLY A 65 -17.90 -25.26 2.97
CA GLY A 65 -17.65 -26.00 4.21
C GLY A 65 -16.49 -27.00 4.14
N HIS A 66 -16.30 -27.69 3.02
CA HIS A 66 -15.23 -28.70 2.88
C HIS A 66 -14.01 -28.24 2.07
N ARG A 67 -14.09 -27.14 1.32
CA ARG A 67 -12.99 -26.68 0.46
C ARG A 67 -12.52 -25.27 0.76
N VAL A 68 -13.40 -24.27 0.65
CA VAL A 68 -13.00 -22.85 0.76
C VAL A 68 -12.58 -22.50 2.19
N ILE A 69 -13.47 -22.67 3.17
CA ILE A 69 -13.20 -22.30 4.56
C ILE A 69 -12.03 -23.10 5.16
N PRO A 70 -11.91 -24.43 4.93
CA PRO A 70 -10.72 -25.16 5.37
C PRO A 70 -9.40 -24.66 4.79
N ASN A 71 -9.37 -24.26 3.51
CA ASN A 71 -8.18 -23.63 2.93
C ASN A 71 -7.88 -22.29 3.60
N PHE A 72 -8.91 -21.45 3.82
CA PHE A 72 -8.73 -20.16 4.47
C PHE A 72 -8.23 -20.30 5.91
N ARG A 73 -8.67 -21.32 6.65
CA ARG A 73 -8.12 -21.67 7.98
C ARG A 73 -6.64 -22.03 7.91
N LYS A 74 -6.25 -22.85 6.93
CA LYS A 74 -4.84 -23.19 6.71
C LYS A 74 -4.01 -21.96 6.38
N THR A 75 -4.54 -21.04 5.58
CA THR A 75 -3.90 -19.74 5.34
C THR A 75 -3.79 -18.93 6.63
N LEU A 76 -4.83 -18.91 7.47
CA LEU A 76 -4.80 -18.24 8.77
C LEU A 76 -3.69 -18.81 9.68
N GLU A 77 -3.54 -20.14 9.76
CA GLU A 77 -2.44 -20.79 10.49
C GLU A 77 -1.06 -20.37 9.97
N SER A 78 -0.92 -20.24 8.64
CA SER A 78 0.30 -19.72 8.02
C SER A 78 0.55 -18.27 8.41
N LEU A 79 -0.48 -17.41 8.44
CA LEU A 79 -0.36 -16.02 8.88
C LEU A 79 0.02 -15.92 10.37
N HIS A 80 -0.51 -16.77 11.24
CA HIS A 80 -0.06 -16.84 12.64
C HIS A 80 1.43 -17.16 12.73
N SER A 81 1.90 -18.14 11.96
CA SER A 81 3.31 -18.53 11.92
C SER A 81 4.19 -17.40 11.39
N GLY A 82 3.76 -16.74 10.31
CA GLY A 82 4.48 -15.61 9.71
C GLY A 82 4.59 -14.42 10.66
N TYR A 83 3.53 -14.10 11.41
CA TYR A 83 3.57 -13.07 12.42
C TYR A 83 4.57 -13.38 13.54
N ILE A 84 4.58 -14.63 14.04
CA ILE A 84 5.54 -15.05 15.06
C ILE A 84 6.98 -14.86 14.56
N LEU A 85 7.29 -15.29 13.33
CA LEU A 85 8.62 -15.10 12.73
C LEU A 85 9.02 -13.61 12.68
N LEU A 86 8.12 -12.74 12.22
CA LEU A 86 8.39 -11.30 12.12
C LEU A 86 8.62 -10.64 13.49
N THR A 87 7.88 -11.04 14.52
CA THR A 87 8.11 -10.53 15.89
C THR A 87 9.47 -10.92 16.47
N HIS A 88 10.11 -11.96 15.91
CA HIS A 88 11.47 -12.39 16.26
C HIS A 88 12.53 -11.86 15.28
N GLY A 89 12.15 -10.96 14.36
CA GLY A 89 13.05 -10.37 13.37
C GLY A 89 13.36 -11.25 12.16
N ASP A 90 12.61 -12.35 11.95
CA ASP A 90 12.79 -13.22 10.80
C ASP A 90 11.82 -12.84 9.66
N PHE A 91 12.39 -12.28 8.59
CA PHE A 91 11.65 -11.85 7.40
C PHE A 91 11.06 -13.00 6.57
N LEU A 92 11.39 -14.27 6.85
CA LEU A 92 10.71 -15.42 6.22
C LEU A 92 9.20 -15.38 6.49
N GLY A 93 8.77 -14.76 7.59
CA GLY A 93 7.35 -14.58 7.88
C GLY A 93 6.57 -13.80 6.82
N LEU A 94 7.21 -12.92 6.03
CA LEU A 94 6.56 -12.19 4.94
C LEU A 94 5.99 -13.13 3.85
N THR A 95 6.63 -14.29 3.67
CA THR A 95 6.22 -15.29 2.67
C THR A 95 4.86 -15.92 2.97
N CYS A 96 4.40 -15.88 4.22
CA CYS A 96 3.09 -16.37 4.62
C CYS A 96 1.93 -15.53 4.05
N SER A 97 2.19 -14.32 3.55
CA SER A 97 1.17 -13.49 2.90
C SER A 97 0.72 -14.01 1.52
N TRP A 98 1.50 -14.91 0.90
CA TRP A 98 1.18 -15.45 -0.43
C TRP A 98 -0.08 -16.33 -0.42
N GLY A 99 -0.37 -17.01 0.69
CA GLY A 99 -1.56 -17.86 0.84
C GLY A 99 -2.87 -17.11 0.58
N VAL A 100 -2.98 -15.88 1.08
CA VAL A 100 -4.16 -15.00 0.92
C VAL A 100 -4.47 -14.74 -0.55
N GLN A 101 -3.47 -14.42 -1.36
CA GLN A 101 -3.64 -14.16 -2.79
C GLN A 101 -3.97 -15.43 -3.58
N SER A 102 -3.41 -16.57 -3.18
CA SER A 102 -3.70 -17.87 -3.81
C SER A 102 -5.12 -18.31 -3.51
N ASP A 103 -5.54 -18.22 -2.25
CA ASP A 103 -6.87 -18.59 -1.78
C ASP A 103 -7.95 -17.71 -2.38
N PHE A 104 -7.70 -16.40 -2.51
CA PHE A 104 -8.58 -15.50 -3.25
C PHE A 104 -8.80 -15.97 -4.69
N LYS A 105 -7.74 -16.31 -5.44
CA LYS A 105 -7.89 -16.80 -6.81
C LYS A 105 -8.69 -18.10 -6.85
N GLY A 106 -8.42 -19.02 -5.92
CA GLY A 106 -9.11 -20.29 -5.85
C GLY A 106 -10.57 -20.18 -5.45
N GLN A 107 -10.96 -19.18 -4.63
CA GLN A 107 -12.35 -19.03 -4.20
C GLN A 107 -13.26 -18.46 -5.29
N MET A 108 -12.71 -17.69 -6.24
CA MET A 108 -13.49 -17.02 -7.30
C MET A 108 -14.30 -17.98 -8.18
N ASP A 109 -13.93 -19.27 -8.19
CA ASP A 109 -14.66 -20.33 -8.90
C ASP A 109 -15.97 -20.74 -8.20
N TYR A 110 -16.23 -20.24 -6.98
CA TYR A 110 -17.37 -20.65 -6.17
C TYR A 110 -18.33 -19.50 -5.90
N TRP A 111 -19.62 -19.80 -6.09
CA TRP A 111 -20.70 -18.85 -5.88
C TRP A 111 -20.87 -18.51 -4.39
N SER A 112 -20.91 -17.22 -4.06
CA SER A 112 -21.07 -16.65 -2.70
C SER A 112 -22.51 -16.31 -2.34
N GLY A 113 -23.45 -16.34 -3.29
CA GLY A 113 -24.83 -15.84 -3.11
C GLY A 113 -25.73 -16.68 -2.19
N TRP A 114 -25.17 -17.67 -1.50
CA TRP A 114 -25.84 -18.37 -0.40
C TRP A 114 -25.82 -17.53 0.90
N MET A 115 -24.94 -16.52 0.98
CA MET A 115 -24.92 -15.54 2.07
C MET A 115 -25.99 -14.47 1.85
N PRO A 116 -26.64 -13.95 2.91
CA PRO A 116 -27.39 -12.70 2.83
C PRO A 116 -26.50 -11.57 2.32
N ARG A 117 -27.08 -10.62 1.57
CA ARG A 117 -26.32 -9.54 0.94
C ARG A 117 -25.51 -8.69 1.93
N SER A 118 -26.00 -8.51 3.16
CA SER A 118 -25.25 -7.82 4.21
C SER A 118 -23.98 -8.56 4.60
N ASP A 119 -24.06 -9.89 4.71
CA ASP A 119 -22.93 -10.74 5.07
C ASP A 119 -21.95 -10.90 3.92
N GLU A 120 -22.45 -10.96 2.68
CA GLU A 120 -21.63 -10.96 1.47
C GLU A 120 -20.82 -9.66 1.34
N ASN A 121 -21.41 -8.51 1.67
CA ASN A 121 -20.68 -7.24 1.69
C ASN A 121 -19.56 -7.24 2.73
N ILE A 122 -19.83 -7.71 3.96
CA ILE A 122 -18.81 -7.81 5.03
C ILE A 122 -17.67 -8.73 4.58
N TYR A 123 -18.00 -9.89 4.02
CA TYR A 123 -17.02 -10.81 3.45
C TYR A 123 -16.16 -10.13 2.37
N GLY A 124 -16.79 -9.44 1.41
CA GLY A 124 -16.11 -8.72 0.34
C GLY A 124 -15.16 -7.65 0.87
N GLU A 125 -15.61 -6.81 1.79
CA GLU A 125 -14.79 -5.74 2.39
C GLU A 125 -13.56 -6.29 3.14
N LEU A 126 -13.74 -7.34 3.93
CA LEU A 126 -12.64 -7.98 4.66
C LEU A 126 -11.66 -8.66 3.70
N LEU A 127 -12.17 -9.35 2.69
CA LEU A 127 -11.36 -10.02 1.67
C LEU A 127 -10.54 -9.01 0.86
N ASP A 128 -11.16 -7.95 0.36
CA ASP A 128 -10.51 -6.90 -0.42
C ASP A 128 -9.39 -6.23 0.39
N LYS A 129 -9.67 -5.92 1.66
CA LYS A 129 -8.67 -5.38 2.58
C LYS A 129 -7.51 -6.35 2.79
N ALA A 130 -7.78 -7.63 3.07
CA ALA A 130 -6.74 -8.63 3.27
C ALA A 130 -5.88 -8.83 2.01
N ILE A 131 -6.49 -8.86 0.82
CA ILE A 131 -5.77 -8.97 -0.46
C ILE A 131 -4.88 -7.76 -0.68
N MET A 132 -5.38 -6.55 -0.45
CA MET A 132 -4.62 -5.32 -0.56
C MET A 132 -3.37 -5.36 0.34
N LEU A 133 -3.55 -5.70 1.63
CA LEU A 133 -2.47 -5.82 2.60
C LEU A 133 -1.44 -6.88 2.16
N ALA A 134 -1.90 -8.09 1.80
CA ALA A 134 -1.06 -9.19 1.35
C ALA A 134 -0.30 -8.89 0.06
N ARG A 135 -0.91 -8.17 -0.89
CA ARG A 135 -0.27 -7.76 -2.14
C ARG A 135 0.86 -6.76 -1.88
N ASN A 136 0.65 -5.79 -0.99
CA ASN A 136 1.70 -4.84 -0.63
C ASN A 136 2.89 -5.54 0.04
N ILE A 137 2.63 -6.49 0.95
CA ILE A 137 3.67 -7.33 1.57
C ILE A 137 4.40 -8.15 0.50
N SER A 138 3.68 -8.94 -0.30
CA SER A 138 4.31 -9.82 -1.28
C SER A 138 5.06 -9.07 -2.36
N ARG A 139 4.59 -7.87 -2.76
CA ARG A 139 5.30 -7.00 -3.70
C ARG A 139 6.58 -6.45 -3.10
N THR A 140 6.57 -6.08 -1.82
CA THR A 140 7.75 -5.63 -1.08
C THR A 140 8.76 -6.75 -0.89
N GLU A 141 8.31 -7.92 -0.44
CA GLU A 141 9.17 -9.10 -0.16
C GLU A 141 10.00 -9.52 -1.38
N ARG A 142 9.41 -9.42 -2.59
CA ARG A 142 10.06 -9.82 -3.84
C ARG A 142 10.81 -8.71 -4.59
N ALA A 143 11.06 -7.55 -3.96
CA ALA A 143 11.63 -6.38 -4.63
C ALA A 143 10.85 -5.96 -5.91
N GLY A 144 9.52 -6.01 -5.84
CA GLY A 144 8.62 -5.94 -7.00
C GLY A 144 8.05 -4.55 -7.31
N TRP A 145 8.48 -3.49 -6.62
CA TRP A 145 7.97 -2.14 -6.85
C TRP A 145 8.52 -1.54 -8.15
N GLY A 146 7.67 -0.83 -8.89
CA GLY A 146 8.08 -0.01 -10.02
C GLY A 146 8.63 1.34 -9.53
N PRO A 147 9.45 2.02 -10.34
CA PRO A 147 9.84 3.40 -10.06
C PRO A 147 8.62 4.26 -9.85
N PHE A 148 8.68 5.13 -8.84
CA PHE A 148 7.62 6.07 -8.49
C PHE A 148 6.33 5.47 -7.92
N ASP A 149 6.11 4.15 -7.93
CA ASP A 149 4.87 3.55 -7.37
C ASP A 149 4.58 3.98 -5.92
N LEU A 150 5.64 4.09 -5.10
CA LEU A 150 5.54 4.48 -3.69
C LEU A 150 5.78 5.98 -3.47
N ALA A 151 6.39 6.68 -4.44
CA ALA A 151 6.58 8.14 -4.38
C ALA A 151 5.32 8.89 -4.85
N GLU A 152 4.78 8.50 -6.00
CA GLU A 152 3.52 8.97 -6.60
C GLU A 152 2.37 8.09 -6.07
N TYR A 153 2.24 8.04 -4.73
CA TYR A 153 1.41 7.05 -4.04
C TYR A 153 -0.06 7.11 -4.44
N ASN A 154 -0.61 5.94 -4.78
CA ASN A 154 -2.01 5.74 -5.17
C ASN A 154 -2.80 5.05 -4.04
N ASP A 155 -4.06 5.43 -3.85
CA ASP A 155 -4.95 4.88 -2.82
C ASP A 155 -5.31 3.40 -3.04
N TYR A 156 -5.05 2.85 -4.23
CA TYR A 156 -5.07 1.43 -4.52
C TYR A 156 -4.20 0.60 -3.56
N PHE A 157 -3.14 1.20 -2.99
CA PHE A 157 -2.29 0.56 -1.98
C PHE A 157 -2.82 0.70 -0.55
N GLY A 158 -4.01 1.28 -0.38
CA GLY A 158 -4.58 1.64 0.90
C GLY A 158 -4.29 3.09 1.27
N PRO A 159 -4.72 3.54 2.46
CA PRO A 159 -4.46 4.89 2.90
C PRO A 159 -2.96 5.13 3.16
N LEU A 160 -2.42 6.23 2.61
CA LEU A 160 -1.01 6.60 2.80
C LEU A 160 -0.64 6.72 4.28
N ASN A 161 -1.53 7.24 5.12
CA ASN A 161 -1.33 7.44 6.56
C ASN A 161 0.07 8.03 6.86
N PRO A 162 0.37 9.24 6.37
CA PRO A 162 1.70 9.81 6.55
C PRO A 162 2.00 10.01 8.06
N PRO A 163 3.25 9.80 8.49
CA PRO A 163 3.63 10.09 9.86
C PRO A 163 3.56 11.61 10.10
N ALA A 164 3.42 12.02 11.36
CA ALA A 164 3.46 13.45 11.72
C ALA A 164 4.76 14.13 11.27
N GLN A 165 5.86 13.38 11.25
CA GLN A 165 7.14 13.79 10.68
C GLN A 165 7.74 12.62 9.91
N TRP A 166 8.19 12.88 8.69
CA TRP A 166 8.88 11.88 7.87
C TRP A 166 10.23 11.50 8.50
N PRO A 167 10.54 10.20 8.62
CA PRO A 167 11.85 9.78 9.07
C PRO A 167 12.94 10.24 8.10
N MET A 168 14.10 10.54 8.66
CA MET A 168 15.31 10.81 7.89
C MET A 168 16.06 9.51 7.66
N TYR A 169 16.50 9.30 6.42
CA TYR A 169 17.22 8.11 6.02
C TYR A 169 18.61 8.49 5.50
N GLN A 170 19.55 7.56 5.65
CA GLN A 170 20.91 7.70 5.15
C GLN A 170 21.34 6.44 4.39
N VAL A 171 22.13 6.64 3.34
CA VAL A 171 22.75 5.54 2.59
C VAL A 171 24.02 5.11 3.31
N GLN A 172 24.11 3.82 3.65
CA GLN A 172 25.31 3.20 4.19
C GLN A 172 26.27 2.88 3.04
N ALA A 173 27.13 3.85 2.69
CA ALA A 173 28.02 3.76 1.53
C ALA A 173 29.01 2.57 1.57
N ASN A 174 29.27 2.01 2.76
CA ASN A 174 30.12 0.84 2.97
C ASN A 174 29.37 -0.50 2.84
N VAL A 175 28.05 -0.50 2.70
CA VAL A 175 27.23 -1.71 2.54
C VAL A 175 26.53 -1.63 1.19
N SER A 176 27.13 -2.31 0.21
CA SER A 176 26.62 -2.34 -1.16
C SER A 176 26.72 -3.73 -1.78
N VAL A 177 25.89 -4.00 -2.79
CA VAL A 177 25.90 -5.25 -3.57
C VAL A 177 25.53 -4.96 -5.02
N ALA A 178 26.32 -5.47 -5.97
CA ALA A 178 26.02 -5.31 -7.40
C ALA A 178 25.01 -6.36 -7.87
N THR A 179 24.22 -6.03 -8.90
CA THR A 179 23.31 -6.99 -9.55
C THR A 179 24.01 -8.31 -9.87
N GLY A 180 23.36 -9.43 -9.53
CA GLY A 180 23.87 -10.79 -9.71
C GLY A 180 24.86 -11.27 -8.63
N GLN A 181 25.32 -10.39 -7.74
CA GLN A 181 26.17 -10.79 -6.62
C GLN A 181 25.34 -11.28 -5.43
N LYS A 182 25.95 -12.14 -4.61
CA LYS A 182 25.31 -12.70 -3.41
C LYS A 182 24.95 -11.60 -2.42
N LEU A 183 23.71 -11.61 -1.94
CA LEU A 183 23.18 -10.73 -0.91
C LEU A 183 23.42 -11.34 0.47
N GLU A 184 24.15 -10.64 1.32
CA GLU A 184 24.50 -11.12 2.67
C GLU A 184 23.58 -10.60 3.79
N ARG A 185 22.83 -9.51 3.53
CA ARG A 185 21.98 -8.87 4.54
C ARG A 185 20.63 -8.49 3.92
N SER A 186 19.55 -8.82 4.63
CA SER A 186 18.21 -8.35 4.27
C SER A 186 18.03 -6.91 4.73
N GLY A 187 17.33 -6.11 3.95
CA GLY A 187 17.08 -4.72 4.30
C GLY A 187 16.52 -3.92 3.13
N ILE A 188 16.36 -2.62 3.34
CA ILE A 188 15.95 -1.71 2.27
C ILE A 188 17.20 -1.16 1.62
N TYR A 189 17.26 -1.26 0.29
CA TYR A 189 18.38 -0.79 -0.52
C TYR A 189 17.88 0.19 -1.57
N VAL A 190 18.75 1.12 -1.95
CA VAL A 190 18.53 2.08 -3.03
C VAL A 190 19.56 1.84 -4.15
N PRO A 191 19.17 1.84 -5.43
CA PRO A 191 20.10 1.64 -6.53
C PRO A 191 20.83 2.96 -6.88
N ASP A 192 22.02 2.86 -7.48
CA ASP A 192 22.76 4.02 -8.03
C ASP A 192 22.30 4.46 -9.43
N VAL A 193 21.10 4.07 -9.83
CA VAL A 193 20.50 4.36 -11.13
C VAL A 193 19.32 5.33 -10.95
N GLU A 194 19.40 6.47 -11.63
CA GLU A 194 18.34 7.47 -11.65
C GLU A 194 17.07 6.95 -12.35
N GLY A 195 15.91 7.47 -11.97
CA GLY A 195 14.62 7.00 -12.50
C GLY A 195 14.21 5.61 -11.99
N SER A 196 14.86 5.15 -10.93
CA SER A 196 14.56 3.91 -10.20
C SER A 196 14.06 4.21 -8.78
N CYS A 197 13.81 3.18 -7.96
CA CYS A 197 13.29 3.32 -6.60
C CYS A 197 13.95 2.35 -5.61
N ALA A 198 13.80 2.64 -4.32
CA ALA A 198 14.26 1.75 -3.26
C ALA A 198 13.47 0.42 -3.25
N GLN A 199 14.10 -0.66 -2.80
CA GLN A 199 13.49 -1.98 -2.67
C GLN A 199 13.88 -2.63 -1.35
N PHE A 200 13.02 -3.49 -0.81
CA PHE A 200 13.45 -4.46 0.19
C PHE A 200 14.13 -5.63 -0.52
N LEU A 201 15.41 -5.84 -0.23
CA LEU A 201 16.17 -6.99 -0.72
C LEU A 201 16.22 -8.04 0.37
N PHE A 202 15.91 -9.29 0.01
CA PHE A 202 15.80 -10.41 0.93
C PHE A 202 16.83 -11.49 0.60
N VAL A 203 17.68 -11.86 1.58
CA VAL A 203 18.75 -12.88 1.42
C VAL A 203 18.25 -14.22 0.90
N ARG A 204 16.97 -14.53 1.09
CA ARG A 204 16.31 -15.72 0.55
C ARG A 204 16.44 -15.85 -0.97
N TYR A 205 16.52 -14.74 -1.70
CA TYR A 205 16.67 -14.75 -3.16
C TYR A 205 18.12 -14.88 -3.63
N GLU A 206 19.05 -15.07 -2.68
CA GLU A 206 20.49 -15.30 -2.84
C GLU A 206 21.27 -14.16 -3.49
N THR A 207 20.79 -13.57 -4.59
CA THR A 207 21.50 -12.55 -5.37
C THR A 207 20.71 -11.25 -5.47
N ALA A 208 21.43 -10.13 -5.60
CA ALA A 208 20.82 -8.83 -5.81
C ALA A 208 20.22 -8.73 -7.23
N PRO A 209 18.97 -8.25 -7.36
CA PRO A 209 18.29 -8.21 -8.66
C PRO A 209 18.79 -7.07 -9.55
N THR A 210 18.37 -7.08 -10.81
CA THR A 210 18.32 -5.88 -11.65
C THR A 210 17.35 -4.86 -11.03
N THR A 211 17.52 -3.59 -11.37
CA THR A 211 16.53 -2.57 -10.99
C THR A 211 15.69 -2.14 -12.18
N LYS A 212 14.43 -1.79 -11.92
CA LYS A 212 13.54 -1.20 -12.93
C LYS A 212 13.80 0.30 -13.02
N VAL A 213 13.75 0.84 -14.22
CA VAL A 213 13.95 2.26 -14.50
C VAL A 213 12.84 2.76 -15.41
N ARG A 214 12.20 3.89 -15.06
CA ARG A 214 11.22 4.56 -15.92
C ARG A 214 11.97 5.38 -16.95
N THR A 215 11.92 4.97 -18.22
CA THR A 215 12.62 5.66 -19.32
C THR A 215 11.72 6.57 -20.15
N GLY A 216 10.42 6.49 -19.95
CA GLY A 216 9.44 7.37 -20.58
C GLY A 216 8.01 6.96 -20.24
N MET A 217 7.06 7.54 -20.96
CA MET A 217 5.64 7.17 -20.95
C MET A 217 5.24 6.76 -22.36
N ARG A 218 4.37 5.76 -22.50
CA ARG A 218 3.74 5.39 -23.77
C ARG A 218 2.23 5.62 -23.69
N PRO A 219 1.60 6.19 -24.73
CA PRO A 219 0.17 6.41 -24.75
C PRO A 219 -0.58 5.08 -24.81
N ILE A 220 -1.63 4.95 -24.01
CA ILE A 220 -2.59 3.86 -24.09
C ILE A 220 -3.75 4.32 -24.95
N LEU A 221 -3.94 3.64 -26.07
CA LEU A 221 -4.95 3.95 -27.07
C LEU A 221 -6.16 3.05 -26.90
N HIS A 222 -7.35 3.61 -27.07
CA HIS A 222 -8.59 2.85 -27.06
C HIS A 222 -8.60 1.90 -28.27
N PRO A 223 -8.85 0.59 -28.08
CA PRO A 223 -8.61 -0.42 -29.11
C PRO A 223 -9.47 -0.25 -30.36
N THR A 224 -10.60 0.45 -30.25
CA THR A 224 -11.55 0.64 -31.36
C THR A 224 -11.48 2.03 -31.99
N THR A 225 -11.22 3.08 -31.20
CA THR A 225 -11.25 4.47 -31.70
C THR A 225 -9.85 5.00 -32.00
N GLY A 226 -8.80 4.38 -31.46
CA GLY A 226 -7.42 4.87 -31.56
C GLY A 226 -7.15 6.13 -30.73
N GLU A 227 -8.15 6.63 -30.00
CA GLU A 227 -7.99 7.80 -29.13
C GLU A 227 -7.19 7.42 -27.89
N GLN A 228 -6.23 8.27 -27.53
CA GLN A 228 -5.50 8.12 -26.27
C GLN A 228 -6.44 8.39 -25.10
N TYR A 229 -6.49 7.48 -24.14
CA TYR A 229 -7.27 7.65 -22.92
C TYR A 229 -6.42 7.59 -21.64
N ASP A 230 -5.18 7.11 -21.73
CA ASP A 230 -4.25 7.03 -20.61
C ASP A 230 -2.79 7.00 -21.10
N GLU A 231 -1.84 6.99 -20.17
CA GLU A 231 -0.42 6.74 -20.41
C GLU A 231 0.13 5.71 -19.41
N GLU A 232 1.03 4.85 -19.86
CA GLU A 232 1.71 3.90 -18.98
C GLU A 232 3.23 4.08 -19.02
N PRO A 233 3.93 3.86 -17.89
CA PRO A 233 5.37 4.01 -17.84
C PRO A 233 6.08 2.93 -18.67
N ILE A 234 7.09 3.35 -19.43
CA ILE A 234 8.04 2.44 -20.08
C ILE A 234 9.09 2.07 -19.04
N LEU A 235 9.17 0.79 -18.71
CA LEU A 235 10.10 0.25 -17.73
C LEU A 235 11.19 -0.58 -18.40
N GLU A 236 12.44 -0.33 -18.03
CA GLU A 236 13.61 -1.11 -18.44
C GLU A 236 14.29 -1.72 -17.21
N GLU A 237 14.83 -2.94 -17.35
CA GLU A 237 15.70 -3.51 -16.34
C GLU A 237 17.16 -3.11 -16.59
N ARG A 238 17.84 -2.64 -15.54
CA ARG A 238 19.25 -2.26 -15.61
C ARG A 238 20.04 -2.90 -14.46
N ASN A 239 21.28 -3.27 -14.75
CA ASN A 239 22.25 -3.61 -13.72
C ASN A 239 22.54 -2.35 -12.89
N CYS A 240 22.70 -2.52 -11.58
CA CYS A 240 23.01 -1.44 -10.67
C CYS A 240 23.85 -1.93 -9.50
N THR A 241 24.34 -0.99 -8.70
CA THR A 241 24.82 -1.26 -7.35
C THR A 241 23.75 -0.81 -6.37
N TRP A 242 23.30 -1.73 -5.52
CA TRP A 242 22.37 -1.48 -4.44
C TRP A 242 23.15 -1.06 -3.19
N TYR A 243 22.67 -0.02 -2.49
CA TYR A 243 23.27 0.47 -1.24
C TYR A 243 22.25 0.39 -0.11
N LEU A 244 22.66 -0.15 1.03
CA LEU A 244 21.77 -0.31 2.17
C LEU A 244 21.33 1.08 2.69
N VAL A 245 20.05 1.18 3.04
CA VAL A 245 19.45 2.36 3.64
C VAL A 245 19.09 2.05 5.09
N GLU A 246 19.45 2.96 5.98
CA GLU A 246 19.06 2.90 7.39
C GLU A 246 18.48 4.25 7.81
N ARG A 247 17.69 4.26 8.89
CA ARG A 247 17.28 5.51 9.54
C ARG A 247 18.53 6.24 10.03
N ALA A 248 18.59 7.55 9.79
CA ALA A 248 19.67 8.38 10.31
C ALA A 248 19.56 8.45 11.85
N SER A 249 20.67 8.18 12.54
CA SER A 249 20.74 8.28 13.99
C SER A 249 20.59 9.75 14.41
N GLY A 250 19.37 10.15 14.81
CA GLY A 250 19.05 11.53 15.19
C GLY A 250 17.59 11.87 15.49
N ALA A 251 16.64 10.94 15.37
CA ALA A 251 15.20 11.21 15.63
C ALA A 251 14.75 10.97 17.09
N GLN A 252 15.67 11.09 18.05
CA GLN A 252 15.33 11.41 19.43
C GLN A 252 16.25 12.54 19.89
N GLY A 253 15.83 13.78 19.63
CA GLY A 253 16.64 14.95 19.92
C GLY A 253 15.78 16.20 19.95
N ILE A 254 15.31 16.53 21.15
CA ILE A 254 15.21 17.88 21.73
C ILE A 254 14.82 19.01 20.75
N VAL A 255 13.66 19.59 21.03
CA VAL A 255 13.19 20.91 20.57
C VAL A 255 14.35 21.89 20.36
N ARG A 256 14.65 22.19 19.10
CA ARG A 256 15.14 23.50 18.68
C ARG A 256 14.52 23.84 17.34
N ASN A 257 13.62 24.81 17.39
CA ASN A 257 13.13 25.53 16.23
C ASN A 257 14.34 26.11 15.48
N ASP A 258 14.51 25.70 14.23
CA ASP A 258 15.05 26.59 13.21
C ASP A 258 14.15 26.50 11.99
N ALA A 259 13.32 27.54 11.88
CA ALA A 259 12.35 27.75 10.84
C ALA A 259 13.06 28.31 9.61
N THR A 260 13.30 27.48 8.60
CA THR A 260 13.26 27.91 7.20
C THR A 260 13.17 26.67 6.33
N THR A 261 12.28 26.68 5.31
CA THR A 261 12.07 25.61 4.31
C THR A 261 10.99 24.54 4.60
N ALA A 262 9.89 24.89 5.29
CA ALA A 262 8.68 24.03 5.38
C ALA A 262 7.41 24.65 4.74
N ALA A 263 7.47 25.87 4.22
CA ALA A 263 6.29 26.64 3.81
C ALA A 263 5.67 26.25 2.45
N GLN A 264 6.31 25.37 1.67
CA GLN A 264 5.92 25.16 0.26
C GLN A 264 4.65 24.29 0.03
N HIS A 265 4.11 23.64 1.05
CA HIS A 265 2.94 22.75 0.90
C HIS A 265 1.89 22.90 2.01
N ILE A 266 1.63 24.11 2.49
CA ILE A 266 0.54 24.34 3.45
C ILE A 266 -0.81 24.15 2.74
N ARG A 267 -1.57 23.13 3.17
CA ARG A 267 -2.95 22.86 2.73
C ARG A 267 -3.91 23.03 3.91
N VAL A 268 -4.93 23.86 3.74
CA VAL A 268 -5.87 24.25 4.80
C VAL A 268 -7.31 23.96 4.34
N PRO A 269 -8.08 23.12 5.05
CA PRO A 269 -9.49 22.91 4.74
C PRO A 269 -10.30 24.20 4.88
N GLY A 270 -11.29 24.40 4.01
CA GLY A 270 -12.28 25.47 4.15
C GLY A 270 -13.00 25.38 5.50
N GLY A 271 -13.22 26.52 6.13
CA GLY A 271 -13.76 26.70 7.47
C GLY A 271 -12.68 26.79 8.57
N GLN A 272 -11.44 26.42 8.29
CA GLN A 272 -10.34 26.49 9.27
C GLN A 272 -9.63 27.85 9.26
N ALA A 273 -9.02 28.20 10.39
CA ALA A 273 -8.22 29.41 10.52
C ALA A 273 -6.91 29.29 9.72
N CYS A 274 -6.53 30.38 9.06
CA CYS A 274 -5.32 30.47 8.28
C CYS A 274 -4.07 30.31 9.18
N PRO A 275 -3.16 29.37 8.89
CA PRO A 275 -2.02 29.08 9.76
C PRO A 275 -0.92 30.13 9.66
N GLU A 276 -0.75 30.76 8.48
CA GLU A 276 0.28 31.76 8.21
C GLU A 276 -0.24 32.84 7.25
N THR A 277 0.12 34.10 7.46
CA THR A 277 -0.30 35.19 6.56
C THR A 277 0.37 35.01 5.19
N GLY A 278 -0.42 34.93 4.13
CA GLY A 278 0.09 34.74 2.77
C GLY A 278 -1.01 34.59 1.73
N PHE A 279 -0.61 34.49 0.46
CA PHE A 279 -1.50 34.20 -0.64
C PHE A 279 -1.81 32.72 -0.70
N TYR A 280 -3.10 32.39 -0.79
CA TYR A 280 -3.60 31.04 -0.96
C TYR A 280 -4.60 31.01 -2.11
N PHE A 281 -4.72 29.86 -2.77
CA PHE A 281 -5.74 29.61 -3.77
C PHE A 281 -6.43 28.27 -3.52
N THR A 282 -7.62 28.07 -4.08
CA THR A 282 -8.32 26.78 -4.05
C THR A 282 -8.72 26.33 -5.47
N PRO A 283 -8.39 25.10 -5.88
CA PRO A 283 -8.86 24.55 -7.16
C PRO A 283 -10.39 24.43 -7.25
N ALA A 284 -11.08 24.47 -6.11
CA ALA A 284 -12.54 24.39 -6.04
C ALA A 284 -13.24 25.62 -6.66
N LYS A 285 -12.51 26.70 -6.95
CA LYS A 285 -13.04 27.90 -7.61
C LYS A 285 -11.96 28.57 -8.48
N THR A 286 -12.29 28.83 -9.74
CA THR A 286 -11.43 29.60 -10.65
C THR A 286 -11.19 31.01 -10.11
N GLU A 287 -9.96 31.52 -10.26
CA GLU A 287 -9.53 32.84 -9.75
C GLU A 287 -9.76 33.04 -8.24
N SER A 288 -9.58 31.99 -7.45
CA SER A 288 -9.77 32.03 -6.00
C SER A 288 -8.60 32.59 -5.19
N ARG A 289 -7.47 32.89 -5.85
CA ARG A 289 -6.25 33.38 -5.20
C ARG A 289 -6.53 34.64 -4.40
N ARG A 290 -6.24 34.63 -3.10
CA ARG A 290 -6.31 35.83 -2.25
C ARG A 290 -5.34 35.77 -1.08
N LEU A 291 -5.03 36.94 -0.53
CA LEU A 291 -4.25 37.07 0.70
C LEU A 291 -5.14 36.74 1.90
N PHE A 292 -4.63 35.89 2.80
CA PHE A 292 -5.22 35.61 4.11
C PHE A 292 -4.27 36.05 5.21
N ARG A 293 -4.82 36.54 6.32
CA ARG A 293 -4.03 36.80 7.53
C ARG A 293 -4.04 35.59 8.45
N LYS A 294 -2.94 35.33 9.15
CA LYS A 294 -2.88 34.30 10.19
C LYS A 294 -4.04 34.47 11.18
N GLY A 295 -4.78 33.39 11.40
CA GLY A 295 -5.99 33.34 12.22
C GLY A 295 -7.30 33.67 11.49
N GLU A 296 -7.25 34.19 10.27
CA GLU A 296 -8.45 34.46 9.46
C GLU A 296 -9.12 33.17 9.01
N ALA A 297 -10.44 33.07 9.16
CA ALA A 297 -11.18 31.90 8.69
C ALA A 297 -11.20 31.82 7.16
N MET A 298 -10.73 30.70 6.62
CA MET A 298 -10.73 30.46 5.18
C MET A 298 -12.10 29.99 4.70
N PRO A 299 -12.76 30.62 3.71
CA PRO A 299 -14.14 30.29 3.37
C PRO A 299 -14.25 28.95 2.64
N THR A 300 -15.36 28.25 2.84
CA THR A 300 -15.76 27.12 2.00
C THR A 300 -16.45 27.64 0.74
N VAL A 301 -16.09 27.06 -0.41
CA VAL A 301 -16.77 27.29 -1.68
C VAL A 301 -17.53 26.02 -2.06
N ASP A 302 -18.81 26.19 -2.36
CA ASP A 302 -19.66 25.10 -2.83
C ASP A 302 -19.34 24.85 -4.31
N SER A 303 -18.58 23.80 -4.60
CA SER A 303 -18.34 23.35 -5.96
C SER A 303 -18.62 21.86 -6.06
N GLY A 304 -19.16 21.41 -7.19
CA GLY A 304 -19.54 20.01 -7.42
C GLY A 304 -18.38 19.00 -7.36
N TYR A 305 -17.17 19.42 -7.00
CA TYR A 305 -15.93 18.64 -6.96
C TYR A 305 -15.45 18.28 -5.54
N GLY A 306 -16.27 18.52 -4.50
CA GLY A 306 -15.97 18.10 -3.12
C GLY A 306 -15.43 19.20 -2.22
N ARG A 307 -14.83 18.82 -1.07
CA ARG A 307 -14.49 19.75 0.03
C ARG A 307 -13.44 20.80 -0.38
N THR A 308 -13.69 22.07 -0.06
CA THR A 308 -12.76 23.19 -0.35
C THR A 308 -11.44 23.01 0.41
N ILE A 309 -10.32 23.07 -0.31
CA ILE A 309 -8.97 23.08 0.28
C ILE A 309 -8.21 24.28 -0.29
N TRP A 310 -7.71 25.12 0.61
CA TRP A 310 -6.84 26.25 0.33
C TRP A 310 -5.38 25.81 0.36
N GLN A 311 -4.61 26.20 -0.65
CA GLN A 311 -3.21 25.82 -0.85
C GLN A 311 -2.35 27.08 -0.87
N TRP A 312 -1.20 27.03 -0.20
CA TRP A 312 -0.21 28.11 -0.26
C TRP A 312 0.23 28.34 -1.70
N ASP A 313 0.15 29.59 -2.15
CA ASP A 313 0.67 29.97 -3.46
C ASP A 313 2.18 30.17 -3.37
N SER A 314 2.97 29.52 -4.22
CA SER A 314 4.41 29.75 -4.26
C SER A 314 4.75 31.19 -4.68
N ASN A 315 3.85 31.85 -5.41
CA ASN A 315 3.93 33.27 -5.70
C ASN A 315 3.20 34.07 -4.59
N GLN A 316 3.96 34.82 -3.79
CA GLN A 316 3.46 35.63 -2.67
C GLN A 316 3.37 37.14 -2.98
N SER A 317 3.48 37.51 -4.26
CA SER A 317 3.34 38.90 -4.74
C SER A 317 1.97 39.26 -5.28
#